data_AF-B4DIM8-F1
#
_entry.id   AF-B4DIM8-F1
#
_cell.length_a   1.000
_cell.length_b   1.000
_cell.length_c   1.000
_cell.angle_alpha   90.00
_cell.angle_beta   90.00
_cell.angle_gamma   90.00
#
_symmetry.space_group_name_H-M   'P 1'
#
loop_
_entity.id
_entity.type
_entity.pdbx_description
1 polymer ?
#
loop_
_entity_poly.entity_id
_entity_poly.type
_entity_poly.pdbx_seq_one_letter_code
_entity_poly.pdbx_strand_id
1 'polypeptide(L)'
;MVIMAGTVMLAYYFEYTDTFTVNVQGFFCHDSAYRKPYPGPEDSSAVPPVLLYSLAAGVPVLVIIVGETAVFCLQLATRDFENQEKTILTGDCCYINPLVRRTVRFLGIYTFGLFATDIFVNAGQVVTGNLAPHFLALCKPNYTALGCQQYTQFISGEEACTGNPDLIMRARKTFPSKEAALSVYAAMYLTMYITNTIKAKGTRLAKPVLCLGLMCLAFLTGLNRVAEYRNHWSDVIAGFLVGISIAVFLVVCVVNNFKGRQAENEHIHMDNLAQMPMISIPRVESPLEKNHITAFAEVT
;
A
#
# COMPACT_ATOMS: atom_id res chain seq x y z
N MET A 1 -16.21 -5.80 -1.07
CA MET A 1 -16.47 -4.66 -1.98
C MET A 1 -17.09 -3.46 -1.26
N VAL A 2 -18.00 -3.65 -0.31
CA VAL A 2 -18.60 -2.54 0.47
C VAL A 2 -17.56 -1.64 1.16
N ILE A 3 -16.56 -2.23 1.83
CA ILE A 3 -15.50 -1.46 2.52
C ILE A 3 -14.72 -0.58 1.51
N MET A 4 -14.34 -1.14 0.36
CA MET A 4 -13.63 -0.40 -0.69
C MET A 4 -14.47 0.76 -1.26
N ALA A 5 -15.75 0.52 -1.53
CA ALA A 5 -16.64 1.57 -2.02
C ALA A 5 -16.80 2.68 -0.97
N GLY A 6 -16.96 2.33 0.31
CA GLY A 6 -17.00 3.28 1.41
C GLY A 6 -15.73 4.12 1.54
N THR A 7 -14.55 3.50 1.42
CA THR A 7 -13.27 4.24 1.45
C THR A 7 -13.11 5.18 0.27
N VAL A 8 -13.52 4.78 -0.93
CA VAL A 8 -13.44 5.64 -2.12
C VAL A 8 -14.38 6.83 -1.97
N MET A 9 -15.61 6.60 -1.51
CA MET A 9 -16.59 7.67 -1.27
C MET A 9 -16.08 8.65 -0.20
N LEU A 10 -15.53 8.14 0.90
CA LEU A 10 -14.98 9.00 1.95
C LEU A 10 -13.79 9.83 1.45
N ALA A 11 -12.88 9.24 0.69
CA ALA A 11 -11.77 9.97 0.06
C ALA A 11 -12.28 11.06 -0.90
N TYR A 12 -13.32 10.76 -1.69
CA TYR A 12 -13.96 11.74 -2.57
C TYR A 12 -14.55 12.92 -1.78
N TYR A 13 -15.24 12.67 -0.66
CA TYR A 13 -15.79 13.73 0.18
C TYR A 13 -14.69 14.61 0.78
N PHE A 14 -13.58 14.02 1.26
CA PHE A 14 -12.46 14.80 1.78
C PHE A 14 -11.79 15.68 0.70
N GLU A 15 -11.71 15.19 -0.53
CA GLU A 15 -10.98 15.85 -1.60
C GLU A 15 -11.79 16.93 -2.33
N TYR A 16 -13.04 16.63 -2.67
CA TYR A 16 -13.83 17.41 -3.62
C TYR A 16 -15.03 18.11 -3.00
N THR A 17 -15.26 17.96 -1.70
CA THR A 17 -16.41 18.59 -1.04
C THR A 17 -15.96 19.37 0.19
N ASP A 18 -16.67 20.46 0.48
CA ASP A 18 -16.49 21.25 1.70
C ASP A 18 -17.26 20.66 2.90
N THR A 19 -17.54 19.35 2.87
CA THR A 19 -18.26 18.64 3.94
C THR A 19 -17.54 18.78 5.28
N PHE A 20 -16.21 18.86 5.25
CA PHE A 20 -15.37 19.02 6.44
C PHE A 20 -14.69 20.39 6.45
N THR A 21 -15.07 21.23 7.41
CA THR A 21 -14.50 22.57 7.59
C THR A 21 -13.08 22.49 8.14
N VAL A 22 -12.14 23.19 7.51
CA VAL A 22 -10.75 23.26 7.97
C VAL A 22 -10.66 24.09 9.24
N ASN A 23 -9.90 23.61 10.21
CA ASN A 23 -9.60 24.36 11.42
C ASN A 23 -8.84 25.67 11.08
N VAL A 24 -9.30 26.80 11.59
CA VAL A 24 -8.69 28.09 11.27
C VAL A 24 -7.65 28.43 12.32
N GLN A 25 -6.38 28.22 11.98
CA GLN A 25 -5.26 28.72 12.80
C GLN A 25 -5.05 30.22 12.59
N GLY A 26 -4.70 30.91 13.69
CA GLY A 26 -4.23 32.29 13.66
C GLY A 26 -2.74 32.38 13.30
N PHE A 27 -2.27 33.59 13.08
CA PHE A 27 -0.88 33.88 12.75
C PHE A 27 -0.39 35.14 13.46
N PHE A 28 0.93 35.26 13.64
CA PHE A 28 1.53 36.47 14.17
C PHE A 28 1.70 37.55 13.08
N CYS A 29 1.53 38.80 13.47
CA CYS A 29 1.80 39.93 12.61
C CYS A 29 3.22 39.83 12.04
N HIS A 30 3.35 39.96 10.72
CA HIS A 30 4.64 39.96 10.04
C HIS A 30 5.50 38.70 10.24
N ASP A 31 4.90 37.54 10.54
CA ASP A 31 5.64 36.28 10.70
C ASP A 31 6.51 35.95 9.46
N SER A 32 7.79 35.65 9.71
CA SER A 32 8.76 35.31 8.68
C SER A 32 8.62 33.87 8.19
N ALA A 33 8.01 32.98 8.98
CA ALA A 33 7.77 31.59 8.61
C ALA A 33 6.78 31.46 7.44
N TYR A 34 5.85 32.41 7.31
CA TYR A 34 4.73 32.37 6.36
C TYR A 34 4.82 33.41 5.23
N ARG A 35 5.96 34.10 5.09
CA ARG A 35 6.18 35.17 4.10
C ARG A 35 6.95 34.72 2.86
N LYS A 36 7.03 33.41 2.59
CA LYS A 36 7.68 32.92 1.37
C LYS A 36 6.88 33.34 0.13
N PRO A 37 7.53 33.53 -1.03
CA PRO A 37 6.83 33.89 -2.25
C PRO A 37 5.87 32.77 -2.66
N TYR A 38 4.74 33.15 -3.26
CA TYR A 38 3.79 32.19 -3.80
C TYR A 38 4.42 31.44 -4.99
N PRO A 39 4.54 30.11 -4.95
CA PRO A 39 5.20 29.32 -5.99
C PRO A 39 4.38 29.18 -7.28
N GLY A 40 3.17 29.73 -7.35
CA GLY A 40 2.25 29.56 -8.46
C GLY A 40 1.27 28.39 -8.24
N PRO A 41 0.44 28.09 -9.26
CA PRO A 41 -0.57 27.03 -9.19
C PRO A 41 0.06 25.64 -9.04
N GLU A 42 -0.74 24.66 -8.60
CA GLU A 42 -0.26 23.29 -8.40
C GLU A 42 0.28 22.66 -9.69
N ASP A 43 -0.29 23.01 -10.85
CA ASP A 43 0.10 22.48 -12.17
C ASP A 43 1.50 22.90 -12.62
N SER A 44 2.02 24.03 -12.14
CA SER A 44 3.38 24.50 -12.46
C SER A 44 4.45 23.96 -11.52
N SER A 45 4.09 23.04 -10.62
CA SER A 45 5.05 22.41 -9.71
C SER A 45 6.00 21.46 -10.43
N ALA A 46 7.18 21.26 -9.85
CA ALA A 46 8.08 20.15 -10.18
C ALA A 46 7.41 18.78 -10.02
N VAL A 47 6.44 18.65 -9.11
CA VAL A 47 5.66 17.41 -8.92
C VAL A 47 4.16 17.73 -8.95
N PRO A 48 3.54 17.87 -10.13
CA PRO A 48 2.12 18.13 -10.23
C PRO A 48 1.30 16.97 -9.62
N PRO A 49 0.18 17.24 -8.92
CA PRO A 49 -0.65 16.19 -8.33
C PRO A 49 -1.11 15.13 -9.35
N VAL A 50 -1.43 15.55 -10.57
CA VAL A 50 -1.81 14.65 -11.68
C VAL A 50 -0.70 13.65 -12.01
N LEU A 51 0.56 14.11 -12.05
CA LEU A 51 1.70 13.24 -12.29
C LEU A 51 1.87 12.26 -11.14
N LEU A 52 1.77 12.72 -9.89
CA LEU A 52 1.90 11.84 -8.74
C LEU A 52 0.80 10.77 -8.70
N TYR A 53 -0.47 11.14 -8.90
CA TYR A 53 -1.59 10.21 -8.86
C TYR A 53 -1.52 9.20 -10.01
N SER A 54 -1.16 9.65 -11.20
CA SER A 54 -0.98 8.73 -12.35
C SER A 54 0.15 7.74 -12.13
N LEU A 55 1.29 8.16 -11.58
CA LEU A 55 2.41 7.26 -11.27
C LEU A 55 2.08 6.32 -10.10
N ALA A 56 1.47 6.83 -9.03
CA ALA A 56 1.08 6.02 -7.88
C ALA A 56 0.01 4.98 -8.26
N ALA A 57 -0.92 5.29 -9.16
CA ALA A 57 -1.88 4.31 -9.66
C ALA A 57 -1.26 3.35 -10.68
N GLY A 58 -0.50 3.86 -11.65
CA GLY A 58 -0.02 3.10 -12.80
C GLY A 58 1.18 2.21 -12.52
N VAL A 59 2.21 2.72 -11.86
CA VAL A 59 3.47 1.98 -11.65
C VAL A 59 3.25 0.69 -10.85
N PRO A 60 2.52 0.68 -9.72
CA PRO A 60 2.26 -0.53 -8.96
C PRO A 60 1.44 -1.56 -9.73
N VAL A 61 0.44 -1.12 -10.50
CA VAL A 61 -0.35 -2.02 -11.37
C VAL A 61 0.57 -2.72 -12.37
N LEU A 62 1.40 -1.96 -13.08
CA LEU A 62 2.34 -2.51 -14.07
C LEU A 62 3.32 -3.49 -13.44
N VAL A 63 3.97 -3.10 -12.34
CA VAL A 63 4.99 -3.93 -11.69
C VAL A 63 4.39 -5.18 -11.06
N ILE A 64 3.17 -5.11 -10.49
CA ILE A 64 2.49 -6.29 -9.96
C ILE A 64 2.11 -7.25 -11.09
N ILE A 65 1.51 -6.76 -12.18
CA ILE A 65 1.12 -7.60 -13.33
C ILE A 65 2.34 -8.26 -13.96
N VAL A 66 3.40 -7.50 -14.24
CA VAL A 66 4.65 -8.02 -14.81
C VAL A 66 5.29 -9.02 -13.85
N GLY A 67 5.33 -8.71 -12.55
CA GLY A 67 5.90 -9.59 -11.53
C GLY A 67 5.16 -10.92 -11.41
N GLU A 68 3.83 -10.92 -11.35
CA GLU A 68 3.03 -12.15 -11.27
C GLU A 68 3.09 -12.95 -12.58
N THR A 69 3.10 -12.28 -13.73
CA THR A 69 3.28 -12.94 -15.04
C THR A 69 4.65 -13.60 -15.14
N ALA A 70 5.72 -12.92 -14.71
CA ALA A 70 7.07 -13.50 -14.71
C ALA A 70 7.18 -14.71 -13.76
N VAL A 71 6.56 -14.63 -12.57
CA VAL A 71 6.51 -15.77 -11.64
C VAL A 71 5.76 -16.95 -12.26
N PHE A 72 4.65 -16.70 -12.96
CA PHE A 72 3.91 -17.74 -13.65
C PHE A 72 4.72 -18.41 -14.76
N CYS A 73 5.36 -17.61 -15.63
CA CYS A 73 6.20 -18.13 -16.70
C CYS A 73 7.37 -18.95 -16.15
N LEU A 74 7.99 -18.50 -15.05
CA LEU A 74 9.04 -19.27 -14.36
C LEU A 74 8.49 -20.57 -13.79
N GLN A 75 7.31 -20.54 -13.17
CA GLN A 75 6.65 -21.74 -12.67
C GLN A 75 6.36 -22.73 -13.79
N LEU A 76 5.85 -22.29 -14.94
CA LEU A 76 5.65 -23.14 -16.11
C LEU A 76 6.97 -23.75 -16.60
N ALA A 77 8.01 -22.92 -16.78
CA ALA A 77 9.33 -23.38 -17.21
C ALA A 77 9.97 -24.39 -16.23
N THR A 78 9.73 -24.25 -14.91
CA THR A 78 10.19 -25.21 -13.90
C THR A 78 9.29 -26.44 -13.75
N ARG A 79 7.98 -26.33 -14.01
CA ARG A 79 7.01 -27.43 -13.90
C ARG A 79 7.03 -28.37 -15.10
N ASP A 80 7.67 -28.00 -16.20
CA ASP A 80 7.95 -28.92 -17.32
C ASP A 80 8.91 -30.06 -16.94
N PHE A 81 9.50 -30.08 -15.75
CA PHE A 81 10.38 -31.16 -15.29
C PHE A 81 9.80 -32.11 -14.23
N GLU A 82 8.67 -31.78 -13.57
CA GLU A 82 8.28 -32.51 -12.35
C GLU A 82 6.77 -32.50 -12.01
N ASN A 83 5.89 -32.89 -12.93
CA ASN A 83 4.65 -33.67 -12.65
C ASN A 83 3.58 -33.48 -13.75
N GLN A 84 3.57 -34.43 -14.69
CA GLN A 84 2.42 -34.83 -15.50
C GLN A 84 1.41 -35.68 -14.70
N GLU A 85 1.39 -35.59 -13.36
CA GLU A 85 0.49 -36.39 -12.54
C GLU A 85 -0.14 -35.56 -11.41
N LYS A 86 -1.47 -35.67 -11.31
CA LYS A 86 -2.33 -35.22 -10.20
C LYS A 86 -2.68 -33.73 -10.17
N THR A 87 -3.42 -33.26 -11.18
CA THR A 87 -4.45 -32.23 -10.91
C THR A 87 -5.70 -32.95 -10.41
N ILE A 88 -5.77 -33.03 -9.08
CA ILE A 88 -6.89 -33.58 -8.32
C ILE A 88 -8.12 -32.73 -8.58
N LEU A 89 -9.13 -33.42 -9.12
CA LEU A 89 -10.55 -33.15 -9.14
C LEU A 89 -11.04 -32.35 -7.92
N THR A 90 -11.49 -31.11 -8.09
CA THR A 90 -12.39 -30.44 -7.12
C THR A 90 -13.28 -29.41 -7.83
N GLY A 91 -14.55 -29.79 -8.00
CA GLY A 91 -15.75 -28.95 -7.84
C GLY A 91 -16.00 -27.80 -8.84
N ASP A 92 -17.02 -27.99 -9.69
CA ASP A 92 -17.63 -26.96 -10.53
C ASP A 92 -18.24 -25.80 -9.71
N CYS A 93 -17.59 -24.63 -9.72
CA CYS A 93 -18.16 -23.34 -10.14
C CYS A 93 -17.07 -22.24 -10.10
N CYS A 94 -16.65 -21.79 -11.30
CA CYS A 94 -15.64 -20.75 -11.58
C CYS A 94 -14.20 -21.02 -11.07
N TYR A 95 -13.43 -21.79 -11.85
CA TYR A 95 -11.97 -21.88 -11.70
C TYR A 95 -11.31 -20.54 -12.05
N ILE A 96 -11.12 -19.65 -11.07
CA ILE A 96 -10.31 -18.45 -11.27
C ILE A 96 -8.85 -18.86 -11.23
N ASN A 97 -8.10 -18.53 -12.29
CA ASN A 97 -6.66 -18.77 -12.36
C ASN A 97 -5.97 -18.29 -11.07
N PRO A 98 -5.12 -19.11 -10.43
CA PRO A 98 -4.47 -18.76 -9.16
C PRO A 98 -3.66 -17.45 -9.25
N LEU A 99 -3.17 -17.12 -10.45
CA LEU A 99 -2.55 -15.83 -10.77
C LEU A 99 -3.50 -14.66 -10.59
N VAL A 100 -4.68 -14.72 -11.20
CA VAL A 100 -5.68 -13.65 -11.15
C VAL A 100 -6.11 -13.41 -9.71
N ARG A 101 -6.32 -14.48 -8.94
CA ARG A 101 -6.64 -14.39 -7.51
C ARG A 101 -5.53 -13.67 -6.72
N ARG A 102 -4.26 -13.97 -7.00
CA ARG A 102 -3.11 -13.38 -6.33
C ARG A 102 -2.89 -11.91 -6.73
N THR A 103 -2.96 -11.60 -8.02
CA THR A 103 -2.86 -10.23 -8.55
C THR A 103 -3.96 -9.34 -7.98
N VAL A 104 -5.23 -9.79 -8.01
CA VAL A 104 -6.37 -9.04 -7.45
C VAL A 104 -6.17 -8.78 -5.96
N ARG A 105 -5.61 -9.75 -5.22
CA ARG A 105 -5.34 -9.57 -3.79
C ARG A 105 -4.29 -8.48 -3.52
N PHE A 106 -3.14 -8.49 -4.22
CA PHE A 106 -2.14 -7.45 -4.03
C PHE A 106 -2.66 -6.08 -4.46
N LEU A 107 -3.27 -6.00 -5.64
CA LEU A 107 -3.79 -4.73 -6.14
C LEU A 107 -4.94 -4.19 -5.27
N GLY A 108 -5.81 -5.06 -4.76
CA GLY A 108 -6.86 -4.70 -3.82
C GLY A 108 -6.32 -4.14 -2.51
N ILE A 109 -5.28 -4.75 -1.93
CA ILE A 109 -4.65 -4.25 -0.70
C ILE A 109 -3.91 -2.94 -0.96
N TYR A 110 -3.24 -2.82 -2.10
CA TYR A 110 -2.56 -1.59 -2.51
C TYR A 110 -3.53 -0.42 -2.66
N THR A 111 -4.59 -0.61 -3.43
CA THR A 111 -5.61 0.42 -3.66
C THR A 111 -6.31 0.82 -2.36
N PHE A 112 -6.65 -0.16 -1.50
CA PHE A 112 -7.20 0.12 -0.18
C PHE A 112 -6.28 1.03 0.65
N GLY A 113 -4.99 0.69 0.72
CA GLY A 113 -4.03 1.46 1.49
C GLY A 113 -3.73 2.83 0.89
N LEU A 114 -3.81 2.98 -0.43
CA LEU A 114 -3.68 4.27 -1.09
C LEU A 114 -4.81 5.21 -0.66
N PHE A 115 -6.06 4.76 -0.71
CA PHE A 115 -7.21 5.54 -0.22
C PHE A 115 -7.17 5.76 1.29
N ALA A 116 -6.75 4.77 2.07
CA ALA A 116 -6.58 4.96 3.51
C ALA A 116 -5.55 6.06 3.81
N THR A 117 -4.41 6.05 3.13
CA THR A 117 -3.36 7.08 3.27
C THR A 117 -3.89 8.46 2.90
N ASP A 118 -4.63 8.56 1.79
CA ASP A 118 -5.30 9.79 1.37
C ASP A 118 -6.25 10.35 2.44
N ILE A 119 -7.14 9.49 2.97
CA ILE A 119 -8.08 9.86 4.04
C ILE A 119 -7.35 10.32 5.31
N PHE A 120 -6.33 9.58 5.76
CA PHE A 120 -5.60 9.92 6.98
C PHE A 120 -4.92 11.29 6.88
N VAL A 121 -4.30 11.57 5.74
CA VAL A 121 -3.67 12.87 5.48
C VAL A 121 -4.72 13.98 5.41
N ASN A 122 -5.77 13.79 4.60
CA ASN A 122 -6.81 14.81 4.42
C ASN A 122 -7.51 15.12 5.75
N ALA A 123 -7.79 14.11 6.59
CA ALA A 123 -8.30 14.29 7.94
C ALA A 123 -7.32 15.11 8.80
N GLY A 124 -6.02 14.80 8.75
CA GLY A 124 -4.98 15.58 9.43
C GLY A 124 -4.93 17.05 8.99
N GLN A 125 -5.08 17.32 7.70
CA GLN A 125 -5.07 18.67 7.14
C GLN A 125 -6.28 19.48 7.60
N VAL A 126 -7.46 18.88 7.58
CA VAL A 126 -8.69 19.53 8.07
C VAL A 126 -8.61 19.79 9.57
N VAL A 127 -8.16 18.81 10.36
CA VAL A 127 -8.10 18.92 11.83
C VAL A 127 -7.04 19.92 12.29
N THR A 128 -5.86 19.90 11.67
CA THR A 128 -4.78 20.80 12.08
C THR A 128 -4.97 22.20 11.53
N GLY A 129 -5.27 22.34 10.24
CA GLY A 129 -5.38 23.65 9.61
C GLY A 129 -4.06 24.40 9.50
N ASN A 130 -2.94 23.67 9.42
CA ASN A 130 -1.60 24.25 9.44
C ASN A 130 -1.35 25.14 8.20
N LEU A 131 -0.69 26.27 8.43
CA LEU A 131 -0.44 27.28 7.41
C LEU A 131 0.75 26.90 6.54
N ALA A 132 0.69 27.24 5.25
CA ALA A 132 1.79 27.06 4.32
C ALA A 132 2.87 28.13 4.50
N PRO A 133 4.15 27.84 4.17
CA PRO A 133 5.22 28.84 4.21
C PRO A 133 4.96 30.10 3.35
N HIS A 134 4.11 29.99 2.33
CA HIS A 134 3.71 31.09 1.43
C HIS A 134 2.33 31.68 1.77
N PHE A 135 1.75 31.34 2.91
CA PHE A 135 0.38 31.72 3.29
C PHE A 135 0.13 33.23 3.27
N LEU A 136 1.05 34.06 3.80
CA LEU A 136 0.84 35.51 3.87
C LEU A 136 0.86 36.17 2.48
N ALA A 137 1.56 35.59 1.51
CA ALA A 137 1.55 36.07 0.13
C ALA A 137 0.17 35.92 -0.53
N LEU A 138 -0.58 34.89 -0.14
CA LEU A 138 -1.95 34.65 -0.60
C LEU A 138 -3.00 35.38 0.23
N CYS A 139 -2.86 35.36 1.57
CA CYS A 139 -3.80 35.99 2.50
C CYS A 139 -3.92 37.51 2.29
N LYS A 140 -2.81 38.20 1.97
CA LYS A 140 -2.75 39.67 1.81
C LYS A 140 -3.47 40.41 2.97
N PRO A 141 -3.01 40.26 4.22
CA PRO A 141 -3.67 40.87 5.35
C PRO A 141 -3.49 42.40 5.38
N ASN A 142 -4.54 43.12 5.79
CA ASN A 142 -4.46 44.56 6.00
C ASN A 142 -3.92 44.85 7.41
N TYR A 143 -2.61 44.92 7.54
CA TYR A 143 -1.92 45.10 8.83
C TYR A 143 -2.35 46.36 9.60
N THR A 144 -2.72 47.44 8.89
CA THR A 144 -3.21 48.67 9.52
C THR A 144 -4.60 48.48 10.13
N ALA A 145 -5.52 47.83 9.41
CA ALA A 145 -6.86 47.53 9.90
C ALA A 145 -6.86 46.48 11.04
N LEU A 146 -5.91 45.55 10.99
CA LEU A 146 -5.68 44.54 12.04
C LEU A 146 -4.93 45.09 13.25
N GLY A 147 -4.52 46.36 13.20
CA GLY A 147 -3.85 47.04 14.30
C GLY A 147 -2.48 46.44 14.64
N CYS A 148 -1.76 45.85 13.68
CA CYS A 148 -0.42 45.27 13.89
C CYS A 148 0.60 46.38 14.20
N GLN A 149 0.66 46.81 15.45
CA GLN A 149 1.66 47.77 15.94
C GLN A 149 2.96 47.07 16.37
N GLN A 150 2.85 45.81 16.77
CA GLN A 150 3.94 44.99 17.29
C GLN A 150 4.00 43.65 16.54
N TYR A 151 5.22 43.15 16.33
CA TYR A 151 5.45 41.85 15.68
C TYR A 151 4.89 40.66 16.47
N THR A 152 4.71 40.81 17.79
CA THR A 152 4.20 39.74 18.69
C THR A 152 2.68 39.65 18.74
N GLN A 153 1.97 40.52 18.04
CA GLN A 153 0.52 40.51 18.05
C GLN A 153 -0.02 39.33 17.24
N PHE A 154 -0.89 38.54 17.88
CA PHE A 154 -1.51 37.36 17.31
C PHE A 154 -2.89 37.70 16.73
N ILE A 155 -3.13 37.31 15.48
CA ILE A 155 -4.39 37.52 14.79
C ILE A 155 -5.12 36.19 14.70
N SER A 156 -6.34 36.15 15.23
CA SER A 156 -7.27 35.03 15.08
C SER A 156 -8.48 35.50 14.29
N GLY A 157 -8.70 34.93 13.10
CA GLY A 157 -9.88 35.27 12.28
C GLY A 157 -9.67 35.04 10.78
N GLU A 158 -10.69 34.50 10.13
CA GLU A 158 -10.74 34.35 8.66
C GLU A 158 -10.81 35.72 7.94
N GLU A 159 -11.44 36.71 8.58
CA GLU A 159 -11.62 38.06 8.02
C GLU A 159 -10.32 38.87 7.90
N ALA A 160 -9.20 38.33 8.40
CA ALA A 160 -7.90 38.96 8.29
C ALA A 160 -7.34 38.93 6.86
N CYS A 161 -7.83 38.02 6.00
CA CYS A 161 -7.34 37.85 4.64
C CYS A 161 -8.24 38.53 3.60
N THR A 162 -7.63 39.14 2.58
CA THR A 162 -8.33 39.80 1.46
C THR A 162 -8.10 39.13 0.11
N GLY A 163 -7.23 38.11 0.06
CA GLY A 163 -6.93 37.36 -1.15
C GLY A 163 -8.05 36.42 -1.61
N ASN A 164 -7.75 35.59 -2.60
CA ASN A 164 -8.69 34.60 -3.12
C ASN A 164 -8.98 33.52 -2.05
N PRO A 165 -10.24 33.30 -1.65
CA PRO A 165 -10.59 32.39 -0.56
C PRO A 165 -10.19 30.93 -0.83
N ASP A 166 -10.29 30.45 -2.08
CA ASP A 166 -9.95 29.07 -2.44
C ASP A 166 -8.45 28.79 -2.33
N LEU A 167 -7.63 29.80 -2.66
CA LEU A 167 -6.17 29.70 -2.53
C LEU A 167 -5.75 29.79 -1.06
N ILE A 168 -6.42 30.63 -0.28
CA ILE A 168 -6.18 30.75 1.17
C ILE A 168 -6.55 29.45 1.87
N MET A 169 -7.71 28.86 1.56
CA MET A 169 -8.16 27.59 2.14
C MET A 169 -7.18 26.46 1.83
N ARG A 170 -6.68 26.37 0.59
CA ARG A 170 -5.62 25.41 0.22
C ARG A 170 -4.32 25.64 0.98
N ALA A 171 -3.92 26.90 1.18
CA ALA A 171 -2.74 27.24 1.95
C ALA A 171 -2.87 26.98 3.47
N ARG A 172 -4.04 26.54 3.96
CA ARG A 172 -4.28 26.07 5.34
C ARG A 172 -4.27 24.54 5.48
N LYS A 173 -3.96 23.80 4.40
CA LYS A 173 -3.98 22.33 4.37
C LYS A 173 -2.57 21.74 4.18
N THR A 174 -1.58 22.16 4.98
CA THR A 174 -0.20 21.70 4.76
C THR A 174 0.23 20.49 5.57
N PHE A 175 -0.37 20.26 6.74
CA PHE A 175 0.05 19.20 7.66
C PHE A 175 -0.98 18.06 7.74
N PRO A 176 -0.56 16.80 7.56
CA PRO A 176 0.71 16.34 7.01
C PRO A 176 0.78 16.55 5.48
N SER A 177 1.98 16.41 4.90
CA SER A 177 2.16 16.53 3.44
C SER A 177 1.57 15.33 2.72
N LYS A 178 0.62 15.59 1.83
CA LYS A 178 -0.09 14.58 1.04
C LYS A 178 0.80 13.92 0.00
N GLU A 179 1.55 14.71 -0.74
CA GLU A 179 2.41 14.21 -1.81
C GLU A 179 3.50 13.31 -1.26
N ALA A 180 4.09 13.68 -0.12
CA ALA A 180 5.10 12.89 0.58
C ALA A 180 4.53 11.55 1.09
N ALA A 181 3.33 11.56 1.68
CA ALA A 181 2.70 10.35 2.21
C ALA A 181 2.35 9.35 1.11
N LEU A 182 1.70 9.81 0.03
CA LEU A 182 1.28 8.94 -1.08
C LEU A 182 2.47 8.38 -1.85
N SER A 183 3.51 9.19 -2.09
CA SER A 183 4.70 8.74 -2.81
C SER A 183 5.47 7.66 -2.04
N VAL A 184 5.70 7.86 -0.73
CA VAL A 184 6.43 6.89 0.08
C VAL A 184 5.59 5.64 0.32
N TYR A 185 4.27 5.76 0.49
CA TYR A 185 3.37 4.62 0.60
C TYR A 185 3.51 3.71 -0.64
N ALA A 186 3.43 4.31 -1.83
CA ALA A 186 3.57 3.60 -3.09
C ALA A 186 4.94 2.92 -3.24
N ALA A 187 6.02 3.65 -2.99
CA ALA A 187 7.38 3.12 -3.09
C ALA A 187 7.66 2.01 -2.06
N MET A 188 7.21 2.17 -0.82
CA MET A 188 7.39 1.17 0.24
C MET A 188 6.61 -0.10 -0.03
N TYR A 189 5.32 0.02 -0.39
CA TYR A 189 4.51 -1.15 -0.74
C TYR A 189 5.16 -1.93 -1.88
N LEU A 190 5.60 -1.23 -2.93
CA LEU A 190 6.19 -1.85 -4.10
C LEU A 190 7.54 -2.50 -3.78
N THR A 191 8.36 -1.83 -2.97
CA THR A 191 9.63 -2.37 -2.46
C THR A 191 9.40 -3.66 -1.69
N MET A 192 8.42 -3.71 -0.79
CA MET A 192 8.09 -4.93 -0.06
C MET A 192 7.54 -6.03 -0.97
N TYR A 193 6.70 -5.68 -1.95
CA TYR A 193 6.19 -6.63 -2.95
C TYR A 193 7.33 -7.24 -3.77
N ILE A 194 8.20 -6.41 -4.36
CA ILE A 194 9.40 -6.85 -5.12
C ILE A 194 10.28 -7.73 -4.22
N THR A 195 10.46 -7.33 -2.96
CA THR A 195 11.29 -8.06 -2.00
C THR A 195 10.76 -9.45 -1.71
N ASN A 196 9.45 -9.60 -1.54
CA ASN A 196 8.81 -10.85 -1.13
C ASN A 196 8.44 -11.76 -2.31
N THR A 197 8.14 -11.21 -3.49
CA THR A 197 7.63 -11.97 -4.64
C THR A 197 8.73 -12.36 -5.62
N ILE A 198 9.67 -11.47 -5.91
CA ILE A 198 10.70 -11.72 -6.93
C ILE A 198 11.87 -12.47 -6.26
N LYS A 199 11.84 -13.80 -6.36
CA LYS A 199 12.93 -14.73 -6.00
C LYS A 199 13.88 -15.01 -7.18
N ALA A 200 13.92 -14.14 -8.18
CA ALA A 200 14.72 -14.35 -9.37
C ALA A 200 16.21 -14.49 -9.01
N LYS A 201 16.83 -15.60 -9.41
CA LYS A 201 18.28 -15.88 -9.26
C LYS A 201 19.16 -15.02 -10.19
N GLY A 202 18.60 -13.99 -10.82
CA GLY A 202 19.29 -13.10 -11.77
C GLY A 202 20.25 -12.12 -11.09
N THR A 203 20.55 -11.00 -11.76
CA THR A 203 21.53 -10.00 -11.31
C THR A 203 21.26 -9.59 -9.85
N ARG A 204 22.19 -9.98 -8.97
CA ARG A 204 22.10 -9.78 -7.51
C ARG A 204 21.84 -8.31 -7.10
N LEU A 205 22.14 -7.37 -7.99
CA LEU A 205 22.05 -5.93 -7.76
C LEU A 205 20.79 -5.27 -8.33
N ALA A 206 20.08 -5.85 -9.31
CA ALA A 206 18.95 -5.17 -9.96
C ALA A 206 17.79 -4.92 -8.99
N LYS A 207 17.51 -5.88 -8.12
CA LYS A 207 16.46 -5.80 -7.09
C LYS A 207 16.71 -4.67 -6.08
N PRO A 208 17.85 -4.61 -5.36
CA PRO A 208 18.10 -3.52 -4.43
C PRO A 208 18.19 -2.16 -5.14
N VAL A 209 18.75 -2.08 -6.35
CA VAL A 209 18.78 -0.83 -7.13
C VAL A 209 17.37 -0.34 -7.48
N LEU A 210 16.47 -1.22 -7.91
CA LEU A 210 15.09 -0.86 -8.19
C LEU A 210 14.37 -0.35 -6.93
N CYS A 211 14.50 -1.07 -5.81
CA CYS A 211 13.89 -0.65 -4.54
C CYS A 211 14.46 0.70 -4.05
N LEU A 212 15.78 0.88 -4.09
CA LEU A 212 16.43 2.14 -3.71
C LEU A 212 16.02 3.28 -4.65
N GLY A 213 15.89 3.02 -5.95
CA GLY A 213 15.42 3.99 -6.93
C GLY A 213 14.00 4.46 -6.63
N LEU A 214 13.07 3.53 -6.36
CA LEU A 214 11.70 3.86 -5.97
C LEU A 214 11.64 4.71 -4.69
N MET A 215 12.41 4.31 -3.67
CA MET A 215 12.49 5.06 -2.41
C MET A 215 13.13 6.44 -2.58
N CYS A 216 14.15 6.56 -3.40
CA CYS A 216 14.80 7.83 -3.73
C CYS A 216 13.83 8.77 -4.43
N LEU A 217 13.08 8.29 -5.43
CA LEU A 217 12.07 9.10 -6.10
C LEU A 217 10.99 9.58 -5.13
N ALA A 218 10.48 8.72 -4.25
CA ALA A 218 9.53 9.12 -3.21
C ALA A 218 10.12 10.19 -2.28
N PHE A 219 11.36 10.02 -1.84
CA PHE A 219 12.04 11.01 -1.00
C PHE A 219 12.20 12.37 -1.71
N LEU A 220 12.59 12.37 -2.98
CA LEU A 220 12.72 13.59 -3.80
C LEU A 220 11.38 14.32 -3.96
N THR A 221 10.25 13.62 -4.05
CA THR A 221 8.93 14.29 -4.09
C THR A 221 8.67 15.13 -2.84
N GLY A 222 9.01 14.62 -1.65
CA GLY A 222 8.89 15.37 -0.40
C GLY A 222 9.87 16.54 -0.31
N LEU A 223 11.12 16.36 -0.77
CA LEU A 223 12.09 17.46 -0.82
C LEU A 223 11.63 18.60 -1.75
N ASN A 224 11.04 18.27 -2.90
CA ASN A 224 10.51 19.27 -3.83
C ASN A 224 9.39 20.11 -3.19
N ARG A 225 8.54 19.52 -2.33
CA ARG A 225 7.51 20.28 -1.59
C ARG A 225 8.11 21.34 -0.66
N VAL A 226 9.22 21.02 0.00
CA VAL A 226 9.95 21.97 0.86
C VAL A 226 10.66 23.03 0.02
N ALA A 227 11.31 22.61 -1.08
CA ALA A 227 12.04 23.50 -1.98
C ALA A 227 11.13 24.56 -2.63
N GLU A 228 9.89 24.19 -2.94
CA GLU A 228 8.87 25.10 -3.50
C GLU A 228 8.07 25.87 -2.44
N TYR A 229 8.45 25.78 -1.16
CA TYR A 229 7.76 26.45 -0.06
C TYR A 229 6.27 26.09 0.08
N ARG A 230 5.88 24.89 -0.37
CA ARG A 230 4.50 24.40 -0.27
C ARG A 230 4.21 23.75 1.08
N ASN A 231 5.22 23.11 1.66
CA ASN A 231 5.13 22.47 2.98
C ASN A 231 6.34 22.83 3.84
N HIS A 232 6.17 22.79 5.16
CA HIS A 232 7.30 22.76 6.07
C HIS A 232 7.95 21.37 6.03
N TRP A 233 9.24 21.32 6.39
CA TRP A 233 9.98 20.06 6.51
C TRP A 233 9.34 19.08 7.50
N SER A 234 8.74 19.59 8.59
CA SER A 234 7.96 18.82 9.56
C SER A 234 6.76 18.10 8.93
N ASP A 235 6.05 18.79 8.04
CA ASP A 235 4.85 18.27 7.39
C ASP A 235 5.20 17.11 6.46
N VAL A 236 6.35 17.21 5.78
CA VAL A 236 6.90 16.17 4.90
C VAL A 236 7.34 14.95 5.70
N ILE A 237 8.03 15.14 6.82
CA ILE A 237 8.42 14.03 7.70
C ILE A 237 7.18 13.30 8.25
N ALA A 238 6.17 14.06 8.72
CA ALA A 238 4.92 13.47 9.17
C ALA A 238 4.21 12.68 8.05
N GLY A 239 4.17 13.24 6.84
CA GLY A 239 3.66 12.55 5.65
C GLY A 239 4.39 11.23 5.39
N PHE A 240 5.73 11.25 5.42
CA PHE A 240 6.52 10.04 5.23
C PHE A 240 6.24 8.98 6.29
N LEU A 241 6.16 9.37 7.56
CA LEU A 241 5.83 8.45 8.64
C LEU A 241 4.46 7.81 8.44
N VAL A 242 3.43 8.60 8.12
CA VAL A 242 2.07 8.08 7.85
C VAL A 242 2.09 7.06 6.70
N GLY A 243 2.70 7.41 5.57
CA GLY A 243 2.76 6.52 4.40
C GLY A 243 3.52 5.22 4.67
N ILE A 244 4.67 5.30 5.35
CA ILE A 244 5.46 4.12 5.75
C ILE A 244 4.66 3.24 6.72
N SER A 245 4.06 3.82 7.76
CA SER A 245 3.29 3.07 8.77
C SER A 245 2.13 2.31 8.14
N ILE A 246 1.38 2.92 7.24
CA ILE A 246 0.26 2.27 6.55
C ILE A 246 0.76 1.15 5.62
N ALA A 247 1.82 1.39 4.85
CA ALA A 247 2.40 0.37 3.97
C ALA A 247 2.89 -0.85 4.77
N VAL A 248 3.65 -0.62 5.84
CA VAL A 248 4.16 -1.68 6.73
C VAL A 248 3.00 -2.44 7.36
N PHE A 249 2.00 -1.75 7.92
CA PHE A 249 0.84 -2.38 8.54
C PHE A 249 0.09 -3.28 7.54
N LEU A 250 -0.20 -2.80 6.33
CA LEU A 250 -0.94 -3.60 5.36
C LEU A 250 -0.13 -4.80 4.85
N VAL A 251 1.16 -4.62 4.56
CA VAL A 251 1.97 -5.74 4.05
C VAL A 251 2.25 -6.77 5.16
N VAL A 252 2.70 -6.32 6.33
CA VAL A 252 3.06 -7.25 7.42
C VAL A 252 1.80 -7.84 8.05
N CYS A 253 0.83 -7.01 8.44
CA CYS A 253 -0.34 -7.50 9.17
C CYS A 253 -1.39 -8.12 8.25
N VAL A 254 -1.60 -7.62 7.03
CA VAL A 254 -2.68 -8.11 6.13
C VAL A 254 -2.19 -9.06 5.05
N VAL A 255 -0.96 -8.91 4.51
CA VAL A 255 -0.47 -9.86 3.51
C VAL A 255 0.11 -11.11 4.18
N ASN A 256 0.97 -10.95 5.20
CA ASN A 256 1.70 -12.08 5.80
C ASN A 256 0.86 -12.93 6.77
N ASN A 257 -0.04 -12.35 7.58
CA ASN A 257 -0.89 -13.17 8.48
C ASN A 257 -1.77 -14.18 7.74
N PHE A 258 -2.20 -13.85 6.53
CA PHE A 258 -2.98 -14.77 5.69
C PHE A 258 -2.13 -15.87 5.04
N LYS A 259 -0.81 -15.70 4.91
CA LYS A 259 0.08 -16.80 4.53
C LYS A 259 0.31 -17.75 5.72
N GLY A 260 0.40 -17.23 6.94
CA GLY A 260 0.56 -18.05 8.16
C GLY A 260 -0.60 -19.02 8.40
N ARG A 261 -1.86 -18.56 8.28
CA ARG A 261 -3.05 -19.42 8.49
C ARG A 261 -3.30 -20.49 7.42
N GLN A 262 -2.77 -20.34 6.21
CA GLN A 262 -2.92 -21.34 5.14
C GLN A 262 -1.91 -22.49 5.31
N ALA A 263 -0.66 -22.19 5.63
CA ALA A 263 0.38 -23.20 5.85
C ALA A 263 0.11 -24.07 7.10
N GLU A 264 -0.45 -23.48 8.16
CA GLU A 264 -0.81 -24.22 9.38
C GLU A 264 -1.99 -25.17 9.15
N ASN A 265 -3.00 -24.77 8.36
CA ASN A 265 -4.12 -25.65 8.00
C ASN A 265 -3.73 -26.76 7.02
N GLU A 266 -2.79 -26.54 6.10
CA GLU A 266 -2.26 -27.60 5.24
C GLU A 266 -1.46 -28.63 6.06
N HIS A 267 -0.65 -28.20 7.04
CA HIS A 267 0.10 -29.10 7.90
C HIS A 267 -0.82 -29.93 8.82
N ILE A 268 -1.83 -29.28 9.43
CA ILE A 268 -2.83 -29.97 10.27
C ILE A 268 -3.66 -30.97 9.44
N HIS A 269 -4.02 -30.64 8.19
CA HIS A 269 -4.76 -31.58 7.33
C HIS A 269 -3.90 -32.78 6.90
N MET A 270 -2.60 -32.56 6.63
CA MET A 270 -1.67 -33.63 6.27
C MET A 270 -1.36 -34.56 7.45
N ASP A 271 -1.22 -34.01 8.66
CA ASP A 271 -1.04 -34.80 9.88
C ASP A 271 -2.28 -35.63 10.20
N ASN A 272 -3.50 -35.07 10.06
CA ASN A 272 -4.74 -35.82 10.27
C ASN A 272 -4.98 -36.93 9.22
N LEU A 273 -4.53 -36.74 7.97
CA LEU A 273 -4.62 -37.76 6.92
C LEU A 273 -3.61 -38.89 7.15
N ALA A 274 -2.44 -38.58 7.70
CA ALA A 274 -1.43 -39.56 8.09
C ALA A 274 -1.81 -40.35 9.37
N GLN A 275 -2.70 -39.80 10.20
CA GLN A 275 -3.15 -40.43 11.45
C GLN A 275 -4.37 -41.35 11.30
N MET A 276 -4.95 -41.53 10.10
CA MET A 276 -6.05 -42.48 9.93
C MET A 276 -5.56 -43.92 10.12
N PRO A 277 -6.14 -44.72 11.03
CA PRO A 277 -5.72 -46.09 11.23
C PRO A 277 -6.05 -46.92 10.00
N MET A 278 -5.05 -47.59 9.41
CA MET A 278 -5.29 -48.63 8.41
C MET A 278 -6.17 -49.71 9.04
N ILE A 279 -7.40 -49.81 8.56
CA ILE A 279 -8.30 -50.92 8.87
C ILE A 279 -7.68 -52.17 8.23
N SER A 280 -7.10 -53.03 9.07
CA SER A 280 -6.60 -54.34 8.67
C SER A 280 -7.78 -55.24 8.32
N ILE A 281 -7.83 -55.66 7.06
CA ILE A 281 -8.75 -56.71 6.59
C ILE A 281 -8.32 -58.03 7.25
N PRO A 282 -9.21 -58.76 7.96
CA PRO A 282 -8.83 -60.04 8.53
C PRO A 282 -8.64 -61.07 7.41
N ARG A 283 -7.45 -61.67 7.40
CA ARG A 283 -7.07 -62.78 6.51
C ARG A 283 -7.92 -64.01 6.86
N VAL A 284 -8.82 -64.40 5.97
CA VAL A 284 -9.55 -65.67 6.04
C VAL A 284 -8.57 -66.79 5.68
N GLU A 285 -8.27 -67.69 6.62
CA GLU A 285 -7.53 -68.92 6.35
C GLU A 285 -8.49 -69.96 5.74
N SER A 286 -8.17 -70.40 4.53
CA SER A 286 -8.84 -71.52 3.86
C SER A 286 -8.17 -72.85 4.25
N PRO A 287 -8.92 -73.85 4.76
CA PRO A 287 -8.35 -75.15 5.11
C PRO A 287 -8.51 -76.13 3.96
N LEU A 288 -7.55 -76.22 3.03
CA LEU A 288 -7.51 -77.35 2.09
C LEU A 288 -6.15 -77.56 1.41
N GLU A 289 -5.10 -77.91 2.16
CA GLU A 289 -3.99 -78.69 1.58
C GLU A 289 -3.16 -79.38 2.67
N LYS A 290 -3.76 -80.41 3.28
CA LYS A 290 -3.02 -81.53 3.86
C LYS A 290 -3.52 -82.77 3.16
N ASN A 291 -2.78 -83.22 2.15
CA ASN A 291 -2.56 -84.62 1.77
C ASN A 291 -1.96 -84.68 0.36
N HIS A 292 -0.65 -84.53 0.26
CA HIS A 292 0.17 -85.38 -0.62
C HIS A 292 1.64 -85.03 -0.40
N ILE A 293 2.41 -86.00 0.10
CA ILE A 293 3.80 -86.37 -0.22
C ILE A 293 4.34 -87.12 1.01
N THR A 294 3.96 -88.40 1.11
CA THR A 294 4.73 -89.48 1.76
C THR A 294 4.13 -90.82 1.34
N ALA A 295 4.48 -91.27 0.14
CA ALA A 295 4.50 -92.68 -0.26
C ALA A 295 4.94 -92.74 -1.73
N PHE A 296 6.21 -93.09 -1.96
CA PHE A 296 6.69 -93.99 -3.01
C PHE A 296 8.23 -93.98 -2.98
N ALA A 297 8.78 -94.76 -2.05
CA ALA A 297 10.13 -95.28 -2.08
C ALA A 297 10.05 -96.79 -1.78
N GLU A 298 9.86 -97.58 -2.84
CA GLU A 298 10.03 -99.03 -3.03
C GLU A 298 9.43 -99.26 -4.45
N VAL A 299 10.10 -99.78 -5.48
CA VAL A 299 10.89 -101.02 -5.58
C VAL A 299 11.84 -100.90 -6.79
N THR A 300 13.14 -101.12 -6.57
CA THR A 300 14.07 -102.07 -7.26
C THR A 300 15.50 -101.63 -7.00
#